data_AF-A0A962A457-F1
#
_entry.id   AF-A0A962A457-F1
#
_cell.length_a   1.000
_cell.length_b   1.000
_cell.length_c   1.000
_cell.angle_alpha   90.00
_cell.angle_beta   90.00
_cell.angle_gamma   90.00
#
_symmetry.space_group_name_H-M   'P 1'
#
loop_
_entity.id
_entity.type
_entity.pdbx_description
1 polymer ?
#
loop_
_entity_poly.entity_id
_entity_poly.type
_entity_poly.pdbx_seq_one_letter_code
_entity_poly.pdbx_strand_id
1 'polypeptide(L)'
;MNWTQLSPDHAKSFIDSVKDDSEKVLFNIQLCEVYSLPIAFYEGYELVRILNRHMMPYLVMDYLSNGEDHYYLDGSESVFHNLNAQRALSLDENNVLSYLDFYISYVYERGNSLNVVREGEEAPTQLIAHEGDVYNISALLSYQGKTSQTNIEVEQGGAIHVKDSLKTSFLTELKPGAAIQYRHKLEDKVIEDTKALLGQTATGKALLEHPSAKNLTLKVLNSINYQGFTANTSEGYITMPAVEQNAKHTQALVLAYVLRDVQQLSDNFTRQPYTGDRALFVASNHVKNLDMIEEMCRIVDEYEEQNVPEALQALTLMDLEDVYAARKKNIEGAALMEVYLQSLSDKGLREAR
;
A
#
# COMPACT_ATOMS: atom_id res chain seq x y z
N MET A 1 11.22 -0.21 16.80
CA MET A 1 11.76 -1.44 16.16
C MET A 1 12.51 -1.02 14.91
N ASN A 2 13.74 -1.51 14.68
CA ASN A 2 14.61 -1.04 13.60
C ASN A 2 14.75 -2.11 12.52
N TRP A 3 14.48 -1.72 11.26
CA TRP A 3 14.73 -2.55 10.10
C TRP A 3 16.23 -2.82 9.91
N THR A 4 16.57 -4.06 9.60
CA THR A 4 17.94 -4.48 9.30
C THR A 4 18.03 -4.93 7.86
N GLN A 5 18.94 -4.36 7.07
CA GLN A 5 19.15 -4.81 5.70
C GLN A 5 19.83 -6.19 5.70
N LEU A 6 19.30 -7.13 4.91
CA LEU A 6 19.90 -8.45 4.75
C LEU A 6 21.19 -8.37 3.94
N SER A 7 22.10 -9.33 4.17
CA SER A 7 23.28 -9.49 3.31
C SER A 7 22.87 -9.80 1.87
N PRO A 8 23.71 -9.49 0.86
CA PRO A 8 23.38 -9.78 -0.55
C PRO A 8 23.01 -11.24 -0.81
N ASP A 9 23.68 -12.19 -0.16
CA ASP A 9 23.41 -13.62 -0.33
C ASP A 9 22.06 -14.03 0.28
N HIS A 10 21.73 -13.52 1.48
CA HIS A 10 20.43 -13.79 2.10
C HIS A 10 19.29 -13.10 1.36
N ALA A 11 19.48 -11.86 0.91
CA ALA A 11 18.53 -11.14 0.07
C ALA A 11 18.26 -11.90 -1.24
N LYS A 12 19.32 -12.40 -1.90
CA LYS A 12 19.19 -13.24 -3.10
C LYS A 12 18.40 -14.51 -2.81
N SER A 13 18.76 -15.23 -1.75
CA SER A 13 18.11 -16.49 -1.38
C SER A 13 16.62 -16.29 -1.11
N PHE A 14 16.26 -15.22 -0.40
CA PHE A 14 14.87 -14.87 -0.13
C PHE A 14 14.11 -14.50 -1.41
N ILE A 15 14.68 -13.65 -2.28
CA ILE A 15 14.04 -13.30 -3.55
C ILE A 15 13.84 -14.56 -4.41
N ASP A 16 14.83 -15.46 -4.46
CA ASP A 16 14.71 -16.71 -5.22
C ASP A 16 13.64 -17.66 -4.67
N SER A 17 13.30 -17.61 -3.38
CA SER A 17 12.27 -18.45 -2.78
C SER A 17 10.84 -17.91 -2.97
N VAL A 18 10.68 -16.60 -3.16
CA VAL A 18 9.36 -15.97 -3.33
C VAL A 18 9.05 -15.50 -4.75
N LYS A 19 10.05 -15.40 -5.64
CA LYS A 19 9.84 -14.85 -6.98
C LYS A 19 8.78 -15.61 -7.79
N ASP A 20 8.07 -14.85 -8.61
CA ASP A 20 7.21 -15.36 -9.68
C ASP A 20 7.86 -15.09 -11.04
N ASP A 21 8.12 -16.14 -11.81
CA ASP A 21 8.73 -16.05 -13.14
C ASP A 21 7.84 -15.30 -14.16
N SER A 22 6.54 -15.17 -13.88
CA SER A 22 5.61 -14.35 -14.67
C SER A 22 5.72 -12.85 -14.34
N GLU A 23 6.34 -12.50 -13.21
CA GLU A 23 6.48 -11.12 -12.71
C GLU A 23 7.93 -10.71 -12.44
N LYS A 24 8.81 -11.02 -13.39
CA LYS A 24 10.27 -10.79 -13.29
C LYS A 24 10.66 -9.37 -12.88
N VAL A 25 9.84 -8.37 -13.23
CA VAL A 25 10.13 -6.97 -12.93
C VAL A 25 10.05 -6.65 -11.44
N LEU A 26 9.23 -7.38 -10.69
CA LEU A 26 9.07 -7.20 -9.25
C LEU A 26 10.29 -7.71 -8.48
N PHE A 27 11.00 -8.69 -9.05
CA PHE A 27 12.05 -9.46 -8.40
C PHE A 27 13.43 -9.27 -9.04
N ASN A 28 13.66 -8.15 -9.74
CA ASN A 28 14.98 -7.86 -10.27
C ASN A 28 15.94 -7.55 -9.13
N ILE A 29 16.82 -8.51 -8.82
CA ILE A 29 17.78 -8.41 -7.71
C ILE A 29 18.69 -7.18 -7.75
N GLN A 30 18.97 -6.62 -8.93
CA GLN A 30 19.78 -5.40 -9.05
C GLN A 30 19.04 -4.14 -8.58
N LEU A 31 17.71 -4.22 -8.49
CA LEU A 31 16.82 -3.13 -8.10
C LEU A 31 16.10 -3.40 -6.77
N CYS A 32 16.26 -4.60 -6.20
CA CYS A 32 15.62 -4.99 -4.96
C CYS A 32 16.60 -4.89 -3.79
N GLU A 33 16.14 -4.29 -2.71
CA GLU A 33 16.76 -4.40 -1.39
C GLU A 33 15.83 -5.18 -0.47
N VAL A 34 16.41 -6.00 0.40
CA VAL A 34 15.64 -6.82 1.34
C VAL A 34 16.01 -6.43 2.76
N TYR A 35 15.00 -6.18 3.58
CA TYR A 35 15.13 -5.83 4.98
C TYR A 35 14.35 -6.81 5.82
N SER A 36 14.80 -7.09 7.04
CA SER A 36 14.02 -7.83 8.02
C SER A 36 13.79 -7.03 9.30
N LEU A 37 12.70 -7.37 9.98
CA LEU A 37 12.29 -6.81 11.25
C LEU A 37 11.76 -7.94 12.15
N PRO A 38 12.39 -8.21 13.30
CA PRO A 38 11.88 -9.18 14.26
C PRO A 38 10.50 -8.78 14.78
N ILE A 39 9.61 -9.77 14.94
CA ILE A 39 8.28 -9.60 15.52
C ILE A 39 8.15 -10.45 16.79
N ALA A 40 7.58 -9.87 17.85
CA ALA A 40 7.63 -10.47 19.18
C ALA A 40 6.49 -11.47 19.46
N PHE A 41 5.51 -11.57 18.56
CA PHE A 41 4.27 -12.34 18.78
C PHE A 41 4.14 -13.56 17.85
N TYR A 42 4.94 -13.67 16.79
CA TYR A 42 5.00 -14.89 15.97
C TYR A 42 6.35 -15.58 16.16
N GLU A 43 6.37 -16.68 16.90
CA GLU A 43 7.61 -17.37 17.25
C GLU A 43 8.30 -17.93 16.01
N GLY A 44 9.59 -17.59 15.84
CA GLY A 44 10.40 -18.03 14.70
C GLY A 44 10.14 -17.29 13.39
N TYR A 45 9.18 -16.34 13.37
CA TYR A 45 8.92 -15.51 12.20
C TYR A 45 9.53 -14.11 12.35
N GLU A 46 9.87 -13.51 11.22
CA GLU A 46 10.22 -12.11 11.07
C GLU A 46 9.39 -11.49 9.94
N LEU A 47 9.21 -10.17 10.00
CA LEU A 47 8.68 -9.39 8.90
C LEU A 47 9.83 -9.11 7.92
N VAL A 48 9.72 -9.62 6.70
CA VAL A 48 10.69 -9.40 5.62
C VAL A 48 10.08 -8.49 4.57
N ARG A 49 10.80 -7.44 4.19
CA ARG A 49 10.39 -6.44 3.21
C ARG A 49 11.29 -6.49 1.99
N ILE A 50 10.72 -6.67 0.81
CA ILE A 50 11.37 -6.37 -0.46
C ILE A 50 10.98 -4.94 -0.86
N LEU A 51 11.99 -4.11 -1.08
CA LEU A 51 11.85 -2.76 -1.60
C LEU A 51 12.41 -2.74 -3.03
N ASN A 52 11.54 -2.53 -4.02
CA ASN A 52 11.91 -2.49 -5.43
C ASN A 52 12.06 -1.02 -5.90
N ARG A 53 13.28 -0.68 -6.31
CA ARG A 53 13.72 0.67 -6.64
C ARG A 53 13.56 1.05 -8.10
N HIS A 54 12.68 0.36 -8.83
CA HIS A 54 12.44 0.68 -10.23
C HIS A 54 11.92 2.12 -10.41
N MET A 55 11.05 2.59 -9.52
CA MET A 55 10.56 3.96 -9.51
C MET A 55 10.19 4.43 -8.10
N MET A 56 10.02 5.75 -7.91
CA MET A 56 9.53 6.33 -6.66
C MET A 56 8.02 6.64 -6.75
N PRO A 57 7.23 6.51 -5.66
CA PRO A 57 7.59 5.82 -4.43
C PRO A 57 7.94 4.35 -4.72
N TYR A 58 8.79 3.74 -3.89
CA TYR A 58 9.24 2.39 -4.14
C TYR A 58 8.12 1.39 -3.95
N LEU A 59 8.08 0.36 -4.81
CA LEU A 59 7.20 -0.77 -4.61
C LEU A 59 7.69 -1.55 -3.39
N VAL A 60 6.80 -1.78 -2.44
CA VAL A 60 7.07 -2.50 -1.20
C VAL A 60 6.24 -3.78 -1.19
N MET A 61 6.90 -4.90 -0.92
CA MET A 61 6.28 -6.20 -0.72
C MET A 61 6.73 -6.74 0.63
N ASP A 62 5.77 -6.97 1.53
CA ASP A 62 6.03 -7.43 2.88
C ASP A 62 5.60 -8.88 3.06
N TYR A 63 6.37 -9.64 3.84
CA TYR A 63 6.17 -11.06 4.08
C TYR A 63 6.35 -11.38 5.55
N LEU A 64 5.59 -12.34 6.06
CA LEU A 64 5.97 -13.07 7.27
C LEU A 64 6.78 -14.30 6.87
N SER A 65 7.96 -14.47 7.45
CA SER A 65 8.83 -15.60 7.12
C SER A 65 9.61 -16.15 8.31
N ASN A 66 9.77 -17.48 8.35
CA ASN A 66 10.65 -18.19 9.26
C ASN A 66 11.93 -18.73 8.57
N GLY A 67 12.20 -18.30 7.32
CA GLY A 67 13.30 -18.77 6.49
C GLY A 67 12.98 -19.97 5.59
N GLU A 68 11.93 -20.75 5.89
CA GLU A 68 11.46 -21.88 5.07
C GLU A 68 10.10 -21.59 4.44
N ASP A 69 9.16 -21.11 5.25
CA ASP A 69 7.84 -20.64 4.85
C ASP A 69 7.85 -19.13 4.65
N HIS A 70 7.13 -18.69 3.61
CA HIS A 70 6.99 -17.29 3.24
C HIS A 70 5.53 -16.96 2.95
N TYR A 71 4.98 -16.00 3.69
CA TYR A 71 3.58 -15.57 3.55
C TYR A 71 3.53 -14.12 3.11
N TYR A 72 3.06 -13.86 1.90
CA TYR A 72 2.92 -12.49 1.37
C TYR A 72 1.76 -11.74 2.03
N LEU A 73 2.04 -10.55 2.57
CA LEU A 73 1.04 -9.68 3.19
C LEU A 73 0.33 -8.86 2.10
N ASP A 74 -0.74 -9.44 1.59
CA ASP A 74 -1.45 -9.01 0.39
C ASP A 74 -2.68 -8.12 0.67
N GLY A 75 -2.88 -7.74 1.93
CA GLY A 75 -4.06 -7.01 2.41
C GLY A 75 -5.22 -7.90 2.83
N SER A 76 -5.07 -9.23 2.82
CA SER A 76 -6.03 -10.15 3.38
C SER A 76 -5.65 -10.66 4.77
N GLU A 77 -6.65 -11.16 5.49
CA GLU A 77 -6.45 -11.83 6.79
C GLU A 77 -5.90 -13.26 6.66
N SER A 78 -5.72 -13.78 5.43
CA SER A 78 -5.42 -15.19 5.18
C SER A 78 -4.09 -15.65 5.81
N VAL A 79 -3.07 -14.79 5.79
CA VAL A 79 -1.76 -15.08 6.41
C VAL A 79 -1.89 -15.29 7.90
N PHE A 80 -2.62 -14.41 8.59
CA PHE A 80 -2.85 -14.47 10.03
C PHE A 80 -3.62 -15.74 10.41
N HIS A 81 -4.65 -16.09 9.64
CA HIS A 81 -5.37 -17.36 9.81
C HIS A 81 -4.45 -18.57 9.71
N ASN A 82 -3.59 -18.62 8.69
CA ASN A 82 -2.66 -19.74 8.49
C ASN A 82 -1.70 -19.89 9.68
N LEU A 83 -1.08 -18.79 10.11
CA LEU A 83 -0.10 -18.80 11.20
C LEU A 83 -0.74 -19.11 12.55
N ASN A 84 -1.92 -18.56 12.83
CA ASN A 84 -2.64 -18.81 14.08
C ASN A 84 -3.12 -20.27 14.14
N ALA A 85 -3.56 -20.85 13.03
CA ALA A 85 -3.91 -22.27 12.94
C ALA A 85 -2.73 -23.21 13.23
N GLN A 86 -1.53 -22.79 12.86
CA GLN A 86 -0.28 -23.50 13.15
C GLN A 86 0.22 -23.28 14.59
N ARG A 87 -0.48 -22.47 15.39
CA ARG A 87 -0.08 -22.08 16.75
C ARG A 87 1.26 -21.34 16.79
N ALA A 88 1.58 -20.59 15.73
CA ALA A 88 2.78 -19.75 15.71
C ALA A 88 2.64 -18.48 16.55
N LEU A 89 1.40 -18.07 16.84
CA LEU A 89 1.08 -16.89 17.65
C LEU A 89 1.27 -17.17 19.14
N SER A 90 2.03 -16.31 19.81
CA SER A 90 2.17 -16.29 21.27
C SER A 90 1.98 -14.87 21.79
N LEU A 91 0.86 -14.62 22.44
CA LEU A 91 0.52 -13.32 23.01
C LEU A 91 0.82 -13.26 24.50
N ASP A 92 1.23 -12.08 24.96
CA ASP A 92 1.33 -11.70 26.37
C ASP A 92 0.98 -10.21 26.55
N GLU A 93 0.99 -9.75 27.80
CA GLU A 93 0.68 -8.35 28.14
C GLU A 93 1.67 -7.34 27.53
N ASN A 94 2.87 -7.77 27.13
CA ASN A 94 3.91 -6.92 26.57
C ASN A 94 3.81 -6.79 25.04
N ASN A 95 3.28 -7.80 24.35
CA ASN A 95 3.29 -7.87 22.88
C ASN A 95 1.89 -7.76 22.23
N VAL A 96 0.79 -7.91 22.99
CA VAL A 96 -0.57 -7.91 22.44
C VAL A 96 -0.94 -6.63 21.70
N LEU A 97 -0.50 -5.48 22.21
CA LEU A 97 -0.69 -4.19 21.52
C LEU A 97 0.06 -4.16 20.19
N SER A 98 1.30 -4.68 20.16
CA SER A 98 2.09 -4.75 18.92
C SER A 98 1.46 -5.70 17.89
N TYR A 99 0.82 -6.79 18.32
CA TYR A 99 0.08 -7.69 17.45
C TYR A 99 -1.15 -7.01 16.85
N LEU A 100 -1.98 -6.37 17.69
CA LEU A 100 -3.17 -5.64 17.24
C LEU A 100 -2.80 -4.55 16.21
N ASP A 101 -1.75 -3.80 16.53
CA ASP A 101 -1.20 -2.76 15.67
C ASP A 101 -0.77 -3.31 14.32
N PHE A 102 0.01 -4.39 14.33
CA PHE A 102 0.47 -5.05 13.11
C PHE A 102 -0.69 -5.59 12.29
N TYR A 103 -1.67 -6.24 12.92
CA TYR A 103 -2.83 -6.79 12.23
C TYR A 103 -3.63 -5.69 11.52
N ILE A 104 -3.90 -4.57 12.20
CA ILE A 104 -4.60 -3.43 11.62
C ILE A 104 -3.81 -2.85 10.43
N SER A 105 -2.49 -2.67 10.58
CA SER A 105 -1.63 -2.12 9.51
C SER A 105 -1.46 -3.02 8.28
N TYR A 106 -1.74 -4.33 8.35
CA TYR A 106 -1.57 -5.22 7.19
C TYR A 106 -2.88 -5.80 6.63
N VAL A 107 -3.98 -5.71 7.38
CA VAL A 107 -5.30 -6.18 6.93
C VAL A 107 -6.24 -5.01 6.63
N TYR A 108 -6.12 -3.89 7.36
CA TYR A 108 -7.06 -2.76 7.27
C TYR A 108 -6.41 -1.44 6.81
N GLU A 109 -5.09 -1.28 6.98
CA GLU A 109 -4.38 -0.03 6.68
C GLU A 109 -3.23 -0.12 5.65
N ARG A 110 -3.53 0.27 4.42
CA ARG A 110 -3.15 1.60 3.89
C ARG A 110 -4.34 2.18 3.11
N GLY A 111 -5.47 2.35 3.80
CA GLY A 111 -6.79 2.52 3.16
C GLY A 111 -7.89 3.21 3.98
N ASN A 112 -7.56 3.84 5.12
CA ASN A 112 -8.44 4.70 5.95
C ASN A 112 -9.77 4.11 6.42
N SER A 113 -9.98 2.78 6.35
CA SER A 113 -11.22 2.22 6.87
C SER A 113 -11.16 2.06 8.38
N LEU A 114 -10.05 1.60 8.98
CA LEU A 114 -9.91 1.45 10.44
C LEU A 114 -8.48 1.81 10.89
N ASN A 115 -8.32 2.78 11.78
CA ASN A 115 -7.04 3.16 12.39
C ASN A 115 -7.15 3.22 13.91
N VAL A 116 -6.08 2.86 14.61
CA VAL A 116 -5.86 3.19 16.02
C VAL A 116 -5.21 4.57 16.10
N VAL A 117 -5.92 5.58 16.60
CA VAL A 117 -5.39 6.94 16.73
C VAL A 117 -4.33 6.97 17.84
N ARG A 118 -3.11 7.46 17.55
CA ARG A 118 -1.96 7.40 18.47
C ARG A 118 -1.29 8.71 18.85
N GLU A 119 -1.53 9.83 18.17
CA GLU A 119 -0.79 11.07 18.44
C GLU A 119 -1.67 12.19 19.02
N GLY A 120 -1.21 12.76 20.15
CA GLY A 120 -1.63 14.08 20.65
C GLY A 120 -2.88 14.18 21.54
N GLU A 121 -3.60 13.09 21.82
CA GLU A 121 -4.89 13.15 22.55
C GLU A 121 -4.92 12.42 23.91
N GLU A 122 -5.89 12.82 24.74
CA GLU A 122 -6.05 12.55 26.17
C GLU A 122 -6.26 11.06 26.58
N ALA A 123 -6.33 10.12 25.64
CA ALA A 123 -6.61 8.70 25.90
C ALA A 123 -5.74 7.75 25.05
N PRO A 124 -4.63 7.20 25.60
CA PRO A 124 -3.77 6.27 24.87
C PRO A 124 -4.45 4.91 24.66
N THR A 125 -4.07 4.23 23.58
CA THR A 125 -4.39 2.79 23.43
C THR A 125 -3.70 2.01 24.53
N GLN A 126 -4.47 1.29 25.35
CA GLN A 126 -3.98 0.66 26.56
C GLN A 126 -4.66 -0.67 26.83
N LEU A 127 -3.87 -1.64 27.32
CA LEU A 127 -4.38 -2.87 27.90
C LEU A 127 -5.06 -2.53 29.23
N ILE A 128 -6.35 -2.83 29.35
CA ILE A 128 -7.17 -2.58 30.53
C ILE A 128 -7.10 -3.78 31.49
N ALA A 129 -7.24 -4.98 30.95
CA ALA A 129 -7.30 -6.22 31.73
C ALA A 129 -6.89 -7.41 30.86
N HIS A 130 -6.40 -8.46 31.51
CA HIS A 130 -6.15 -9.76 30.91
C HIS A 130 -6.88 -10.80 31.77
N GLU A 131 -7.91 -11.43 31.20
CA GLU A 131 -8.79 -12.36 31.91
C GLU A 131 -8.86 -13.70 31.15
N GLY A 132 -8.23 -14.73 31.71
CA GLY A 132 -8.15 -16.03 31.05
C GLY A 132 -7.33 -15.94 29.75
N ASP A 133 -7.96 -16.24 28.62
CA ASP A 133 -7.33 -16.20 27.30
C ASP A 133 -7.67 -14.91 26.52
N VAL A 134 -8.14 -13.85 27.20
CA VAL A 134 -8.63 -12.62 26.55
C VAL A 134 -7.94 -11.37 27.10
N TYR A 135 -7.37 -10.58 26.20
CA TYR A 135 -6.83 -9.24 26.46
C TYR A 135 -7.87 -8.18 26.12
N ASN A 136 -8.23 -7.35 27.10
CA ASN A 136 -9.19 -6.26 26.93
C ASN A 136 -8.41 -4.95 26.74
N ILE A 137 -8.54 -4.32 25.58
CA ILE A 137 -7.81 -3.12 25.19
C ILE A 137 -8.80 -1.97 25.00
N SER A 138 -8.52 -0.81 25.59
CA SER A 138 -9.21 0.43 25.24
C SER A 138 -8.41 1.11 24.15
N ALA A 139 -9.07 1.47 23.05
CA ALA A 139 -8.43 2.18 21.96
C ALA A 139 -9.39 3.24 21.40
N LEU A 140 -8.80 4.31 20.89
CA LEU A 140 -9.50 5.29 20.09
C LEU A 140 -9.42 4.84 18.63
N LEU A 141 -10.52 4.30 18.08
CA LEU A 141 -10.56 3.84 16.69
C LEU A 141 -11.19 4.90 15.79
N SER A 142 -10.52 5.22 14.68
CA SER A 142 -11.11 5.97 13.57
C SER A 142 -11.60 4.99 12.51
N TYR A 143 -12.89 5.04 12.20
CA TYR A 143 -13.49 4.26 11.11
C TYR A 143 -14.33 5.15 10.20
N GLN A 144 -14.04 5.14 8.90
CA GLN A 144 -14.74 5.98 7.89
C GLN A 144 -14.82 7.47 8.30
N GLY A 145 -13.72 8.01 8.84
CA GLY A 145 -13.63 9.40 9.28
C GLY A 145 -14.38 9.73 10.58
N LYS A 146 -14.90 8.72 11.29
CA LYS A 146 -15.47 8.88 12.63
C LYS A 146 -14.58 8.23 13.66
N THR A 147 -14.24 8.98 14.70
CA THR A 147 -13.44 8.49 15.81
C THR A 147 -14.34 8.13 16.99
N SER A 148 -14.13 6.97 17.60
CA SER A 148 -14.84 6.53 18.80
C SER A 148 -13.94 5.73 19.73
N GLN A 149 -14.03 6.01 21.04
CA GLN A 149 -13.43 5.14 22.06
C GLN A 149 -14.16 3.80 22.04
N THR A 150 -13.41 2.70 22.03
CA THR A 150 -13.98 1.35 21.98
C THR A 150 -13.15 0.38 22.79
N ASN A 151 -13.80 -0.72 23.18
CA ASN A 151 -13.15 -1.86 23.80
C ASN A 151 -12.93 -2.95 22.74
N ILE A 152 -11.67 -3.37 22.63
CA ILE A 152 -11.20 -4.41 21.73
C ILE A 152 -10.82 -5.60 22.59
N GLU A 153 -11.43 -6.74 22.34
CA GLU A 153 -10.99 -8.02 22.90
C GLU A 153 -10.07 -8.69 21.89
N VAL A 154 -8.86 -9.06 22.34
CA VAL A 154 -7.93 -9.90 21.58
C VAL A 154 -7.81 -11.23 22.31
N GLU A 155 -8.15 -12.33 21.66
CA GLU A 155 -8.00 -13.66 22.25
C GLU A 155 -6.56 -14.17 22.07
N GLN A 156 -6.10 -15.08 22.95
CA GLN A 156 -4.78 -15.73 22.87
C GLN A 156 -4.56 -16.43 21.51
N GLY A 157 -5.65 -16.91 20.88
CA GLY A 157 -5.65 -17.48 19.52
C GLY A 157 -5.57 -16.46 18.39
N GLY A 158 -5.54 -15.16 18.72
CA GLY A 158 -5.38 -14.05 17.79
C GLY A 158 -6.67 -13.47 17.24
N ALA A 159 -7.84 -13.98 17.62
CA ALA A 159 -9.14 -13.41 17.24
C ALA A 159 -9.29 -12.00 17.82
N ILE A 160 -9.89 -11.09 17.04
CA ILE A 160 -10.04 -9.68 17.42
C ILE A 160 -11.52 -9.31 17.32
N HIS A 161 -12.09 -8.86 18.44
CA HIS A 161 -13.49 -8.46 18.55
C HIS A 161 -13.59 -6.99 18.97
N VAL A 162 -14.21 -6.16 18.14
CA VAL A 162 -14.50 -4.76 18.46
C VAL A 162 -15.94 -4.67 18.97
N LYS A 163 -16.10 -4.48 20.29
CA LYS A 163 -17.41 -4.61 20.96
C LYS A 163 -18.33 -3.41 20.75
N ASP A 164 -17.75 -2.21 20.73
CA ASP A 164 -18.51 -0.96 20.66
C ASP A 164 -18.45 -0.33 19.24
N SER A 165 -19.56 0.28 18.83
CA SER A 165 -19.77 1.06 17.59
C SER A 165 -19.68 0.33 16.23
N LEU A 166 -18.88 -0.74 16.09
CA LEU A 166 -18.68 -1.40 14.78
C LEU A 166 -19.20 -2.84 14.70
N LYS A 167 -19.56 -3.48 15.82
CA LYS A 167 -20.04 -4.88 15.93
C LYS A 167 -19.51 -5.78 14.82
N THR A 168 -18.20 -5.87 14.73
CA THR A 168 -17.51 -6.67 13.72
C THR A 168 -16.54 -7.60 14.44
N SER A 169 -16.53 -8.85 14.01
CA SER A 169 -15.58 -9.87 14.48
C SER A 169 -14.67 -10.20 13.33
N PHE A 170 -13.37 -10.30 13.63
CA PHE A 170 -12.34 -10.58 12.66
C PHE A 170 -11.70 -11.91 13.02
N LEU A 171 -11.25 -12.65 12.01
CA LEU A 171 -10.64 -13.97 12.16
C LEU A 171 -11.54 -15.07 12.78
N THR A 172 -12.69 -15.38 12.17
CA THR A 172 -13.62 -16.38 12.72
C THR A 172 -13.44 -17.82 12.20
N GLU A 173 -12.75 -18.03 11.08
CA GLU A 173 -12.53 -19.37 10.51
C GLU A 173 -11.10 -19.58 9.98
N LEU A 174 -10.40 -20.56 10.54
CA LEU A 174 -9.03 -20.93 10.15
C LEU A 174 -9.03 -21.78 8.87
N LYS A 175 -8.20 -21.42 7.88
CA LYS A 175 -7.98 -22.19 6.64
C LYS A 175 -6.50 -22.58 6.53
N PRO A 176 -6.16 -23.74 5.93
CA PRO A 176 -4.78 -24.13 5.66
C PRO A 176 -4.23 -23.53 4.34
N GLY A 177 -2.90 -23.46 4.28
CA GLY A 177 -2.09 -22.62 3.38
C GLY A 177 -2.40 -22.68 1.87
N ALA A 178 -2.25 -21.53 1.23
CA ALA A 178 -2.32 -21.33 -0.21
C ALA A 178 -0.95 -20.88 -0.75
N ALA A 179 -0.64 -21.20 -2.00
CA ALA A 179 0.51 -20.63 -2.70
C ALA A 179 0.41 -19.09 -2.73
N ILE A 180 1.56 -18.41 -2.76
CA ILE A 180 1.60 -16.94 -2.87
C ILE A 180 0.88 -16.52 -4.16
N GLN A 181 -0.12 -15.65 -4.01
CA GLN A 181 -0.88 -15.09 -5.13
C GLN A 181 -0.53 -13.62 -5.29
N TYR A 182 0.35 -13.31 -6.25
CA TYR A 182 0.68 -11.93 -6.57
C TYR A 182 -0.40 -11.23 -7.38
N ARG A 183 -1.13 -11.98 -8.22
CA ARG A 183 -2.17 -11.43 -9.11
C ARG A 183 -3.52 -11.41 -8.44
N HIS A 184 -4.27 -10.35 -8.68
CA HIS A 184 -5.60 -10.20 -8.15
C HIS A 184 -6.57 -11.18 -8.83
N LYS A 185 -7.32 -11.95 -8.04
CA LYS A 185 -8.22 -13.01 -8.56
C LYS A 185 -9.33 -12.49 -9.49
N LEU A 186 -9.67 -11.21 -9.39
CA LEU A 186 -10.67 -10.51 -10.21
C LEU A 186 -10.03 -9.47 -11.14
N GLU A 187 -8.79 -9.67 -11.56
CA GLU A 187 -8.02 -8.70 -12.35
C GLU A 187 -8.80 -8.12 -13.53
N ASP A 188 -9.35 -8.95 -14.43
CA ASP A 188 -10.03 -8.46 -15.64
C ASP A 188 -11.20 -7.54 -15.29
N LYS A 189 -12.00 -7.93 -14.29
CA LYS A 189 -13.12 -7.13 -13.79
C LYS A 189 -12.64 -5.81 -13.19
N VAL A 190 -11.60 -5.85 -12.36
CA VAL A 190 -11.02 -4.64 -11.75
C VAL A 190 -10.52 -3.69 -12.83
N ILE A 191 -9.84 -4.21 -13.86
CA ILE A 191 -9.35 -3.40 -14.99
C ILE A 191 -10.53 -2.75 -15.72
N GLU A 192 -11.58 -3.50 -16.01
CA GLU A 192 -12.79 -2.99 -16.67
C GLU A 192 -13.45 -1.88 -15.85
N ASP A 193 -13.74 -2.15 -14.56
CA ASP A 193 -14.36 -1.20 -13.64
C ASP A 193 -13.49 0.07 -13.49
N THR A 194 -12.17 -0.09 -13.40
CA THR A 194 -11.23 1.03 -13.24
C THR A 194 -11.23 1.93 -14.47
N LYS A 195 -11.24 1.34 -15.68
CA LYS A 195 -11.35 2.09 -16.93
C LYS A 195 -12.72 2.78 -17.04
N ALA A 196 -13.79 2.11 -16.63
CA ALA A 196 -15.13 2.67 -16.65
C ALA A 196 -15.26 3.89 -15.70
N LEU A 197 -14.69 3.80 -14.50
CA LEU A 197 -14.59 4.94 -13.58
C LEU A 197 -13.78 6.05 -14.21
N LEU A 198 -12.53 5.79 -14.59
CA LEU A 198 -11.65 6.81 -15.17
C LEU A 198 -12.25 7.51 -16.40
N GLY A 199 -13.00 6.79 -17.23
CA GLY A 199 -13.68 7.34 -18.41
C GLY A 199 -14.86 8.29 -18.13
N GLN A 200 -15.27 8.48 -16.86
CA GLN A 200 -16.31 9.44 -16.47
C GLN A 200 -15.83 10.89 -16.51
N THR A 201 -14.52 11.11 -16.60
CA THR A 201 -13.92 12.43 -16.65
C THR A 201 -13.34 12.69 -18.05
N ALA A 202 -13.31 13.96 -18.48
CA ALA A 202 -12.78 14.34 -19.78
C ALA A 202 -11.27 14.03 -19.87
N THR A 203 -10.53 14.34 -18.81
CA THR A 203 -9.10 14.03 -18.71
C THR A 203 -8.86 12.52 -18.72
N GLY A 204 -9.62 11.75 -17.94
CA GLY A 204 -9.46 10.30 -17.88
C GLY A 204 -9.79 9.61 -19.20
N LYS A 205 -10.84 10.07 -19.91
CA LYS A 205 -11.14 9.62 -21.27
C LYS A 205 -10.01 9.91 -22.25
N ALA A 206 -9.42 11.10 -22.20
CA ALA A 206 -8.30 11.46 -23.07
C ALA A 206 -7.08 10.54 -22.85
N LEU A 207 -6.76 10.20 -21.60
CA LEU A 207 -5.69 9.25 -21.27
C LEU A 207 -5.97 7.85 -21.84
N LEU A 208 -7.21 7.36 -21.70
CA LEU A 208 -7.62 6.04 -22.21
C LEU A 208 -7.61 5.95 -23.74
N GLU A 209 -7.91 7.04 -24.43
CA GLU A 209 -7.97 7.11 -25.89
C GLU A 209 -6.59 7.34 -26.54
N HIS A 210 -5.58 7.76 -25.77
CA HIS A 210 -4.23 8.05 -26.26
C HIS A 210 -3.61 6.81 -26.94
N PRO A 211 -2.90 6.95 -28.07
CA PRO A 211 -2.34 5.80 -28.80
C PRO A 211 -1.44 4.88 -27.97
N SER A 212 -0.67 5.44 -27.04
CA SER A 212 0.21 4.65 -26.15
C SER A 212 -0.58 3.75 -25.19
N ALA A 213 -1.78 4.16 -24.76
CA ALA A 213 -2.64 3.37 -23.89
C ALA A 213 -3.16 2.10 -24.57
N LYS A 214 -3.31 2.10 -25.90
CA LYS A 214 -3.79 0.92 -26.67
C LYS A 214 -2.78 -0.23 -26.70
N ASN A 215 -1.50 0.07 -26.49
CA ASN A 215 -0.43 -0.91 -26.46
C ASN A 215 -0.07 -1.34 -25.03
N LEU A 216 -0.74 -0.76 -24.01
CA LEU A 216 -0.48 -1.06 -22.61
C LEU A 216 -1.09 -2.40 -22.23
N THR A 217 -0.26 -3.32 -21.75
CA THR A 217 -0.71 -4.51 -21.02
C THR A 217 -0.82 -4.13 -19.55
N LEU A 218 -2.03 -4.19 -19.00
CA LEU A 218 -2.29 -3.82 -17.61
C LEU A 218 -2.42 -5.08 -16.75
N LYS A 219 -1.81 -5.05 -15.56
CA LYS A 219 -1.87 -6.12 -14.56
C LYS A 219 -2.31 -5.56 -13.21
N VAL A 220 -3.01 -6.36 -12.42
CA VAL A 220 -3.43 -5.99 -11.06
C VAL A 220 -2.75 -6.92 -10.05
N LEU A 221 -1.95 -6.32 -9.17
CA LEU A 221 -1.25 -7.03 -8.11
C LEU A 221 -1.99 -6.89 -6.79
N ASN A 222 -2.01 -7.96 -6.00
CA ASN A 222 -2.40 -7.86 -4.61
C ASN A 222 -1.33 -7.07 -3.83
N SER A 223 -1.74 -6.14 -2.99
CA SER A 223 -0.86 -5.37 -2.10
C SER A 223 -1.70 -4.64 -1.08
N ILE A 224 -1.17 -4.42 0.13
CA ILE A 224 -1.79 -3.49 1.08
C ILE A 224 -1.85 -2.04 0.54
N ASN A 225 -1.00 -1.70 -0.43
CA ASN A 225 -0.83 -0.35 -0.96
C ASN A 225 -1.63 -0.13 -2.25
N TYR A 226 -2.03 1.11 -2.48
CA TYR A 226 -2.48 1.57 -3.78
C TYR A 226 -1.34 2.28 -4.51
N GLN A 227 -0.83 1.65 -5.56
CA GLN A 227 0.27 2.19 -6.33
C GLN A 227 0.12 1.82 -7.80
N GLY A 228 0.54 2.75 -8.66
CA GLY A 228 0.68 2.54 -10.09
C GLY A 228 2.15 2.62 -10.47
N PHE A 229 2.61 1.71 -11.33
CA PHE A 229 3.94 1.83 -11.88
C PHE A 229 4.05 1.23 -13.28
N THR A 230 5.06 1.70 -14.01
CA THR A 230 5.53 1.10 -15.25
C THR A 230 7.01 0.79 -15.11
N ALA A 231 7.47 -0.24 -15.79
CA ALA A 231 8.86 -0.65 -15.73
C ALA A 231 9.75 -0.01 -16.83
N ASN A 232 9.43 1.22 -17.26
CA ASN A 232 9.84 1.74 -18.57
C ASN A 232 9.48 0.80 -19.75
N THR A 233 8.40 0.03 -19.59
CA THR A 233 7.87 -0.91 -20.60
C THR A 233 6.43 -0.53 -20.95
N SER A 234 5.85 -1.22 -21.93
CA SER A 234 4.40 -1.18 -22.21
C SER A 234 3.59 -2.06 -21.26
N GLU A 235 4.16 -2.46 -20.11
CA GLU A 235 3.45 -3.15 -19.04
C GLU A 235 3.22 -2.17 -17.89
N GLY A 236 1.96 -2.05 -17.49
CA GLY A 236 1.51 -1.22 -16.39
C GLY A 236 0.98 -2.09 -15.26
N TYR A 237 1.28 -1.69 -14.03
CA TYR A 237 0.87 -2.38 -12.83
C TYR A 237 0.04 -1.46 -11.96
N ILE A 238 -1.08 -1.97 -11.46
CA ILE A 238 -1.90 -1.36 -10.42
C ILE A 238 -1.88 -2.30 -9.23
N THR A 239 -1.72 -1.77 -8.03
CA THR A 239 -1.79 -2.57 -6.79
C THR A 239 -3.05 -2.26 -6.00
N MET A 240 -3.62 -3.27 -5.36
CA MET A 240 -4.78 -3.14 -4.46
C MET A 240 -4.88 -4.30 -3.48
N PRO A 241 -5.57 -4.16 -2.33
CA PRO A 241 -5.71 -5.25 -1.37
C PRO A 241 -6.49 -6.43 -1.95
N ALA A 242 -6.04 -7.66 -1.66
CA ALA A 242 -6.65 -8.90 -2.18
C ALA A 242 -8.12 -9.12 -1.79
N VAL A 243 -8.57 -8.44 -0.73
CA VAL A 243 -9.95 -8.50 -0.23
C VAL A 243 -10.91 -7.63 -1.03
N GLU A 244 -10.40 -6.63 -1.75
CA GLU A 244 -11.24 -5.73 -2.54
C GLU A 244 -11.76 -6.42 -3.80
N GLN A 245 -13.05 -6.27 -4.11
CA GLN A 245 -13.67 -6.97 -5.24
C GLN A 245 -14.08 -6.06 -6.40
N ASN A 246 -14.08 -4.75 -6.15
CA ASN A 246 -14.53 -3.73 -7.09
C ASN A 246 -13.51 -2.61 -7.12
N ALA A 247 -13.31 -2.02 -8.30
CA ALA A 247 -12.52 -0.81 -8.40
C ALA A 247 -13.23 0.36 -7.69
N LYS A 248 -12.44 1.25 -7.11
CA LYS A 248 -12.85 2.53 -6.53
C LYS A 248 -12.17 3.66 -7.29
N HIS A 249 -12.50 4.90 -6.92
CA HIS A 249 -11.82 6.09 -7.44
C HIS A 249 -10.31 6.04 -7.18
N THR A 250 -9.86 5.37 -6.12
CA THR A 250 -8.44 5.08 -5.86
C THR A 250 -7.78 4.36 -7.02
N GLN A 251 -8.34 3.23 -7.50
CA GLN A 251 -7.80 2.53 -8.66
C GLN A 251 -7.88 3.38 -9.93
N ALA A 252 -8.92 4.19 -10.11
CA ALA A 252 -9.03 5.07 -11.28
C ALA A 252 -7.90 6.12 -11.33
N LEU A 253 -7.58 6.74 -10.18
CA LEU A 253 -6.47 7.69 -10.07
C LEU A 253 -5.11 6.97 -10.23
N VAL A 254 -4.95 5.76 -9.69
CA VAL A 254 -3.75 4.94 -9.93
C VAL A 254 -3.58 4.60 -11.41
N LEU A 255 -4.67 4.23 -12.11
CA LEU A 255 -4.62 3.97 -13.55
C LEU A 255 -4.24 5.24 -14.33
N ALA A 256 -4.78 6.40 -13.96
CA ALA A 256 -4.43 7.67 -14.59
C ALA A 256 -2.92 7.95 -14.49
N TYR A 257 -2.34 7.71 -13.30
CA TYR A 257 -0.90 7.80 -13.07
C TYR A 257 -0.12 6.88 -14.02
N VAL A 258 -0.50 5.60 -14.12
CA VAL A 258 0.13 4.62 -15.03
C VAL A 258 0.03 5.06 -16.49
N LEU A 259 -1.15 5.48 -16.95
CA LEU A 259 -1.37 5.90 -18.34
C LEU A 259 -0.55 7.14 -18.69
N ARG A 260 -0.45 8.10 -17.76
CA ARG A 260 0.37 9.29 -17.95
C ARG A 260 1.85 8.96 -18.04
N ASP A 261 2.33 8.01 -17.22
CA ASP A 261 3.70 7.51 -17.33
C ASP A 261 3.97 6.89 -18.72
N VAL A 262 3.06 6.04 -19.21
CA VAL A 262 3.17 5.40 -20.52
C VAL A 262 3.17 6.43 -21.65
N GLN A 263 2.39 7.50 -21.53
CA GLN A 263 2.44 8.63 -22.46
C GLN A 263 3.82 9.30 -22.46
N GLN A 264 4.36 9.63 -21.29
CA GLN A 264 5.71 10.20 -21.17
C GLN A 264 6.78 9.27 -21.78
N LEU A 265 6.67 7.95 -21.58
CA LEU A 265 7.56 6.97 -22.20
C LEU A 265 7.48 7.01 -23.73
N SER A 266 6.29 7.17 -24.30
CA SER A 266 6.12 7.30 -25.76
C SER A 266 6.75 8.57 -26.33
N ASP A 267 6.92 9.60 -25.49
CA ASP A 267 7.61 10.86 -25.83
C ASP A 267 9.12 10.82 -25.52
N ASN A 268 9.69 9.62 -25.28
CA ASN A 268 11.08 9.38 -24.88
C ASN A 268 11.48 9.99 -23.52
N PHE A 269 10.51 10.28 -22.65
CA PHE A 269 10.78 10.73 -21.30
C PHE A 269 10.86 9.54 -20.33
N THR A 270 12.02 8.85 -20.34
CA THR A 270 12.29 7.65 -19.54
C THR A 270 12.90 7.96 -18.17
N ARG A 271 12.67 7.10 -17.17
CA ARG A 271 13.41 7.18 -15.91
C ARG A 271 14.86 6.77 -16.10
N GLN A 272 15.77 7.42 -15.41
CA GLN A 272 17.13 6.91 -15.28
C GLN A 272 17.13 5.61 -14.47
N PRO A 273 18.08 4.69 -14.68
CA PRO A 273 18.20 3.50 -13.86
C PRO A 273 18.72 3.85 -12.46
N TYR A 274 18.19 3.17 -11.42
CA TYR A 274 18.64 3.34 -10.04
C TYR A 274 20.14 3.03 -9.85
N THR A 275 20.67 2.06 -10.61
CA THR A 275 22.08 1.65 -10.57
C THR A 275 23.03 2.67 -11.22
N GLY A 276 22.51 3.75 -11.79
CA GLY A 276 23.28 4.82 -12.43
C GLY A 276 23.58 5.98 -11.48
N ASP A 277 23.43 7.21 -11.99
CA ASP A 277 23.53 8.42 -11.17
C ASP A 277 22.29 8.54 -10.28
N ARG A 278 22.47 8.31 -8.98
CA ARG A 278 21.39 8.37 -7.99
C ARG A 278 20.73 9.75 -7.92
N ALA A 279 21.49 10.83 -8.02
CA ALA A 279 20.92 12.18 -7.97
C ALA A 279 20.03 12.44 -9.20
N LEU A 280 20.46 11.96 -10.37
CA LEU A 280 19.69 12.06 -11.60
C LEU A 280 18.46 11.13 -11.58
N PHE A 281 18.57 9.94 -11.01
CA PHE A 281 17.43 9.04 -10.75
C PHE A 281 16.37 9.74 -9.89
N VAL A 282 16.76 10.26 -8.73
CA VAL A 282 15.85 10.92 -7.79
C VAL A 282 15.20 12.16 -8.44
N ALA A 283 16.01 13.01 -9.10
CA ALA A 283 15.50 14.21 -9.76
C ALA A 283 14.51 13.89 -10.89
N SER A 284 14.84 12.95 -11.77
CA SER A 284 13.95 12.56 -12.88
C SER A 284 12.66 11.91 -12.39
N ASN A 285 12.72 11.09 -11.33
CA ASN A 285 11.52 10.53 -10.71
C ASN A 285 10.61 11.61 -10.12
N HIS A 286 11.14 12.58 -9.36
CA HIS A 286 10.29 13.63 -8.81
C HIS A 286 9.59 14.46 -9.88
N VAL A 287 10.29 14.82 -10.96
CA VAL A 287 9.71 15.56 -12.09
C VAL A 287 8.60 14.75 -12.77
N LYS A 288 8.86 13.48 -13.10
CA LYS A 288 7.86 12.59 -13.69
C LYS A 288 6.65 12.44 -12.78
N ASN A 289 6.88 12.20 -11.49
CA ASN A 289 5.85 11.99 -10.49
C ASN A 289 4.93 13.19 -10.34
N LEU A 290 5.50 14.40 -10.29
CA LEU A 290 4.68 15.58 -10.16
C LEU A 290 3.74 15.75 -11.36
N ASP A 291 4.22 15.55 -12.59
CA ASP A 291 3.37 15.63 -13.79
C ASP A 291 2.24 14.58 -13.77
N MET A 292 2.52 13.36 -13.31
CA MET A 292 1.47 12.33 -13.13
C MET A 292 0.46 12.70 -12.03
N ILE A 293 0.93 13.25 -10.90
CA ILE A 293 0.07 13.73 -9.81
C ILE A 293 -0.80 14.91 -10.28
N GLU A 294 -0.24 15.84 -11.04
CA GLU A 294 -1.01 16.95 -11.61
C GLU A 294 -2.16 16.46 -12.49
N GLU A 295 -1.95 15.40 -13.27
CA GLU A 295 -2.99 14.73 -14.07
C GLU A 295 -4.09 14.14 -13.19
N MET A 296 -3.71 13.44 -12.10
CA MET A 296 -4.68 12.92 -11.12
C MET A 296 -5.50 14.04 -10.48
N CYS A 297 -4.85 15.16 -10.12
CA CYS A 297 -5.54 16.32 -9.57
C CYS A 297 -6.57 16.88 -10.57
N ARG A 298 -6.33 16.82 -11.90
CA ARG A 298 -7.30 17.33 -12.91
C ARG A 298 -8.54 16.44 -12.93
N ILE A 299 -8.31 15.14 -12.86
CA ILE A 299 -9.40 14.16 -12.76
C ILE A 299 -10.23 14.37 -11.48
N VAL A 300 -9.58 14.67 -10.35
CA VAL A 300 -10.29 15.00 -9.11
C VAL A 300 -11.10 16.29 -9.22
N ASP A 301 -10.55 17.35 -9.83
CA ASP A 301 -11.31 18.58 -10.12
C ASP A 301 -12.60 18.26 -10.91
N GLU A 302 -12.49 17.46 -11.98
CA GLU A 302 -13.62 17.06 -12.83
C GLU A 302 -14.65 16.19 -12.09
N TYR A 303 -14.22 15.39 -11.10
CA TYR A 303 -15.14 14.64 -10.24
C TYR A 303 -15.81 15.52 -9.18
N GLU A 304 -15.11 16.51 -8.62
CA GLU A 304 -15.72 17.48 -7.71
C GLU A 304 -16.84 18.27 -8.40
N GLU A 305 -16.64 18.67 -9.66
CA GLU A 305 -17.68 19.30 -10.49
C GLU A 305 -18.91 18.41 -10.68
N GLN A 306 -18.73 17.08 -10.63
CA GLN A 306 -19.77 16.07 -10.71
C GLN A 306 -20.37 15.70 -9.33
N ASN A 307 -19.92 16.32 -8.23
CA ASN A 307 -20.28 16.00 -6.85
C ASN A 307 -19.92 14.55 -6.45
N VAL A 308 -18.72 14.09 -6.82
CA VAL A 308 -18.18 12.77 -6.46
C VAL A 308 -17.07 12.93 -5.40
N PRO A 309 -17.42 13.06 -4.10
CA PRO A 309 -16.45 13.32 -3.03
C PRO A 309 -15.45 12.17 -2.80
N GLU A 310 -15.78 10.95 -3.23
CA GLU A 310 -14.93 9.77 -3.12
C GLU A 310 -13.61 9.93 -3.90
N ALA A 311 -13.59 10.77 -4.95
CA ALA A 311 -12.37 11.03 -5.71
C ALA A 311 -11.35 11.86 -4.91
N LEU A 312 -11.81 12.87 -4.17
CA LEU A 312 -10.96 13.64 -3.27
C LEU A 312 -10.46 12.76 -2.11
N GLN A 313 -11.33 11.94 -1.53
CA GLN A 313 -10.94 10.98 -0.49
C GLN A 313 -9.86 10.00 -0.99
N ALA A 314 -9.99 9.53 -2.23
CA ALA A 314 -9.01 8.68 -2.88
C ALA A 314 -7.64 9.37 -3.06
N LEU A 315 -7.62 10.68 -3.31
CA LEU A 315 -6.39 11.45 -3.45
C LEU A 315 -5.73 11.72 -2.09
N THR A 316 -6.52 11.99 -1.04
CA THR A 316 -6.04 12.07 0.35
C THR A 316 -5.49 10.74 0.84
N LEU A 317 -6.12 9.63 0.45
CA LEU A 317 -5.64 8.27 0.73
C LEU A 317 -4.25 7.97 0.15
N MET A 318 -3.83 8.72 -0.88
CA MET A 318 -2.51 8.62 -1.49
C MET A 318 -1.53 9.66 -0.95
N ASP A 319 -1.89 10.38 0.11
CA ASP A 319 -1.08 11.43 0.72
C ASP A 319 -0.77 12.60 -0.23
N LEU A 320 -1.70 12.95 -1.13
CA LEU A 320 -1.51 13.98 -2.18
C LEU A 320 -2.30 15.28 -1.94
N GLU A 321 -2.99 15.40 -0.81
CA GLU A 321 -3.87 16.53 -0.47
C GLU A 321 -3.15 17.89 -0.48
N ASP A 322 -1.88 17.96 -0.06
CA ASP A 322 -1.10 19.19 -0.04
C ASP A 322 -0.84 19.72 -1.47
N VAL A 323 -0.46 18.82 -2.38
CA VAL A 323 -0.20 19.14 -3.79
C VAL A 323 -1.49 19.60 -4.46
N TYR A 324 -2.60 18.90 -4.18
CA TYR A 324 -3.92 19.28 -4.67
C TYR A 324 -4.34 20.67 -4.18
N ALA A 325 -4.24 20.92 -2.87
CA ALA A 325 -4.60 22.21 -2.27
C ALA A 325 -3.73 23.36 -2.79
N ALA A 326 -2.43 23.12 -3.06
CA ALA A 326 -1.54 24.10 -3.68
C ALA A 326 -1.97 24.40 -5.13
N ARG A 327 -2.28 23.37 -5.92
CA ARG A 327 -2.75 23.55 -7.30
C ARG A 327 -4.08 24.32 -7.36
N LYS A 328 -5.03 24.07 -6.45
CA LYS A 328 -6.29 24.86 -6.36
C LYS A 328 -6.06 26.34 -6.10
N LYS A 329 -4.88 26.72 -5.58
CA LYS A 329 -4.43 28.11 -5.39
C LYS A 329 -3.62 28.65 -6.58
N ASN A 330 -3.60 27.93 -7.70
CA ASN A 330 -2.81 28.23 -8.91
C ASN A 330 -1.29 28.27 -8.64
N ILE A 331 -0.80 27.44 -7.72
CA ILE A 331 0.65 27.22 -7.54
C ILE A 331 1.10 26.22 -8.61
N GLU A 332 2.12 26.58 -9.39
CA GLU A 332 2.58 25.80 -10.56
C GLU A 332 4.12 25.73 -10.62
N GLY A 333 4.63 24.84 -11.49
CA GLY A 333 6.05 24.76 -11.83
C GLY A 333 6.96 24.50 -10.63
N ALA A 334 8.00 25.33 -10.48
CA ALA A 334 9.00 25.15 -9.41
C ALA A 334 8.39 25.29 -8.00
N ALA A 335 7.40 26.17 -7.81
CA ALA A 335 6.75 26.35 -6.52
C ALA A 335 5.91 25.13 -6.14
N LEU A 336 5.24 24.49 -7.11
CA LEU A 336 4.50 23.26 -6.87
C LEU A 336 5.43 22.09 -6.54
N MET A 337 6.59 22.03 -7.21
CA MET A 337 7.65 21.06 -6.89
C MET A 337 8.15 21.21 -5.45
N GLU A 338 8.30 22.43 -4.94
CA GLU A 338 8.67 22.67 -3.55
C GLU A 338 7.62 22.14 -2.57
N VAL A 339 6.33 22.39 -2.84
CA VAL A 339 5.23 21.83 -2.03
C VAL A 339 5.26 20.30 -2.02
N TYR A 340 5.42 19.68 -3.19
CA TYR A 340 5.51 18.23 -3.31
C TYR A 340 6.70 17.66 -2.52
N LEU A 341 7.89 18.24 -2.67
CA LEU A 341 9.08 17.79 -1.94
C LEU A 341 8.97 18.03 -0.43
N GLN A 342 8.29 19.08 0.00
CA GLN A 342 8.03 19.35 1.41
C GLN A 342 7.05 18.31 1.98
N SER A 343 5.94 18.04 1.30
CA SER A 343 4.97 17.02 1.72
C SER A 343 5.62 15.64 1.87
N LEU A 344 6.48 15.25 0.92
CA LEU A 344 7.29 14.03 1.05
C LEU A 344 8.23 14.06 2.27
N SER A 345 8.82 15.22 2.56
CA SER A 345 9.73 15.37 3.70
C SER A 345 9.00 15.26 5.03
N ASP A 346 7.85 15.90 5.16
CA ASP A 346 7.03 15.91 6.37
C ASP A 346 6.51 14.50 6.69
N LYS A 347 6.26 13.70 5.65
CA LYS A 347 5.85 12.30 5.74
C LYS A 347 7.02 11.32 5.90
N GLY A 348 8.27 11.80 5.94
CA GLY A 348 9.46 10.95 6.02
C GLY A 348 9.71 10.08 4.78
N LEU A 349 9.09 10.43 3.65
CA LEU A 349 9.16 9.72 2.37
C LEU A 349 10.21 10.30 1.41
N ARG A 350 10.82 11.43 1.77
CA ARG A 350 11.85 12.08 0.96
C ARG A 350 13.17 11.35 1.10
N GLU A 351 13.70 10.83 -0.01
CA GLU A 351 15.08 10.39 -0.04
C GLU A 351 16.04 11.56 0.19
N ALA A 352 17.03 11.36 1.05
CA ALA A 352 18.15 12.28 1.19
C ALA A 352 18.89 12.38 -0.16
N ARG A 353 19.17 13.61 -0.59
CA ARG A 353 19.93 13.91 -1.81
C ARG A 353 21.37 13.44 -1.71
#